data_AF-A0A1W9QPF8-F1
#
_entry.id   AF-A0A1W9QPF8-F1
#
_cell.length_a   1.000
_cell.length_b   1.000
_cell.length_c   1.000
_cell.angle_alpha   90.00
_cell.angle_beta   90.00
_cell.angle_gamma   90.00
#
_symmetry.space_group_name_H-M   'P 1'
#
loop_
_entity.id
_entity.type
_entity.pdbx_description
1 polymer ?
#
loop_
_entity_poly.entity_id
_entity_poly.type
_entity_poly.pdbx_seq_one_letter_code
_entity_poly.pdbx_strand_id
1 'polypeptide(L)' 'MNTIAFKSRLLPDGHLYCPKEFSSKTNAKFRVIVTFNDKDNEASDQDIELSSVNDISYDFLSEEEVNYYLNLEEL' A
#
# COMPACT_ATOMS: atom_id res chain seq x y z
N MET A 1 9.41 -2.83 -19.28
CA MET A 1 8.87 -3.20 -17.94
C MET A 1 7.45 -3.70 -18.13
N ASN A 2 7.17 -4.95 -17.77
CA ASN A 2 5.80 -5.50 -17.83
C ASN A 2 5.05 -5.08 -16.58
N THR A 3 4.15 -4.11 -16.71
CA THR A 3 3.28 -3.65 -15.62
C THR A 3 2.03 -4.53 -15.59
N ILE A 4 1.74 -5.14 -14.44
CA ILE A 4 0.54 -5.97 -14.24
C ILE A 4 -0.40 -5.20 -13.31
N ALA A 5 -1.67 -5.08 -13.70
CA ALA A 5 -2.70 -4.43 -12.90
C ALA A 5 -3.79 -5.44 -12.53
N PHE A 6 -4.23 -5.41 -11.27
CA PHE A 6 -5.35 -6.21 -10.78
C PHE A 6 -6.20 -5.38 -9.82
N LYS A 7 -7.48 -5.72 -9.69
CA LYS A 7 -8.35 -5.12 -8.68
C LYS A 7 -8.09 -5.79 -7.34
N SER A 8 -7.66 -5.01 -6.35
CA SER A 8 -7.62 -5.44 -4.97
C SER A 8 -8.93 -5.06 -4.25
N ARG A 9 -9.18 -5.70 -3.12
CA ARG A 9 -10.29 -5.39 -2.21
C ARG A 9 -9.73 -5.19 -0.81
N LEU A 10 -10.33 -4.25 -0.07
CA LEU A 10 -10.09 -4.10 1.35
C LEU A 10 -10.73 -5.28 2.09
N LEU A 11 -9.93 -5.95 2.92
CA LEU A 11 -10.36 -7.06 3.76
C LEU A 11 -10.93 -6.51 5.09
N PRO A 12 -11.70 -7.32 5.84
CA PRO A 12 -12.31 -6.88 7.11
C PRO A 12 -11.32 -6.44 8.18
N ASP A 13 -10.07 -6.90 8.07
CA ASP A 13 -8.96 -6.58 8.98
C ASP A 13 -8.16 -5.34 8.54
N GLY A 14 -8.59 -4.65 7.47
CA GLY A 14 -7.94 -3.46 6.96
C GLY A 14 -6.82 -3.71 5.94
N HIS A 15 -6.46 -4.97 5.67
CA HIS A 15 -5.44 -5.29 4.67
C HIS A 15 -5.99 -5.27 3.24
N LEU A 16 -5.13 -4.99 2.25
CA LEU A 16 -5.45 -5.14 0.84
C LEU A 16 -5.19 -6.58 0.38
N TYR A 17 -6.18 -7.17 -0.29
CA TYR A 17 -6.03 -8.50 -0.88
C TYR A 17 -4.93 -8.55 -1.95
N CYS A 18 -4.00 -9.50 -1.83
CA CYS A 18 -2.99 -9.79 -2.84
C CYS A 18 -3.23 -11.19 -3.47
N PRO A 19 -3.29 -11.30 -4.82
CA PRO A 19 -3.38 -12.58 -5.51
C PRO A 19 -2.20 -13.51 -5.17
N LYS A 20 -2.49 -14.80 -5.01
CA LYS A 20 -1.48 -15.83 -4.64
C LYS A 20 -0.31 -15.92 -5.62
N GLU A 21 -0.54 -15.58 -6.88
CA GLU A 21 0.50 -15.55 -7.92
C GLU A 21 1.61 -14.52 -7.63
N PHE A 22 1.33 -13.53 -6.79
CA PHE A 22 2.28 -12.50 -6.36
C PHE A 22 2.75 -12.69 -4.92
N SER A 23 2.10 -13.56 -4.13
CA SER A 23 2.45 -13.74 -2.70
C SER A 23 3.81 -14.41 -2.49
N SER A 24 4.30 -15.15 -3.49
CA SER A 24 5.63 -15.80 -3.43
C SER A 24 6.75 -14.93 -4.01
N LYS A 25 6.46 -13.71 -4.47
CA LYS A 25 7.48 -12.81 -5.00
C LYS A 25 8.11 -12.02 -3.86
N THR A 26 9.39 -12.27 -3.61
CA THR A 26 10.21 -11.41 -2.76
C THR A 26 10.49 -10.08 -3.48
N ASN A 27 10.55 -8.97 -2.74
CA ASN A 27 10.85 -7.62 -3.26
C ASN A 27 9.87 -7.06 -4.32
N ALA A 28 8.60 -7.47 -4.29
CA ALA A 28 7.58 -6.92 -5.17
C ALA A 28 7.24 -5.46 -4.78
N LYS A 29 7.35 -4.54 -5.74
CA LYS A 29 6.92 -3.14 -5.58
C LYS A 29 5.48 -3.00 -6.05
N PHE A 30 4.59 -2.60 -5.14
CA PHE A 30 3.18 -2.37 -5.45
C PHE A 30 2.90 -0.88 -5.56
N ARG A 31 2.10 -0.50 -6.55
CA ARG A 31 1.48 0.82 -6.64
C ARG A 31 -0.01 0.65 -6.41
N VAL A 32 -0.51 1.21 -5.31
CA VAL A 32 -1.95 1.19 -4.98
C VAL A 32 -2.59 2.42 -5.59
N ILE A 33 -3.73 2.22 -6.27
CA ILE A 33 -4.55 3.31 -6.82
C ILE A 33 -5.96 3.12 -6.28
N VAL A 34 -6.45 4.10 -5.53
CA VAL A 34 -7.82 4.15 -5.02
C VAL A 34 -8.63 5.06 -5.94
N THR A 35 -9.82 4.64 -6.32
CA THR A 35 -10.73 5.42 -7.16
C THR A 35 -12.10 5.45 -6.51
N PHE A 36 -12.58 6.66 -6.20
CA PHE A 36 -13.93 6.89 -5.71
C PHE A 36 -14.86 7.06 -6.91
N ASN A 37 -15.96 6.30 -6.95
CA ASN A 37 -16.92 6.34 -8.06
C ASN A 37 -18.01 7.42 -7.89
N ASP A 38 -18.13 8.01 -6.71
CA ASP A 38 -19.11 9.05 -6.42
C ASP A 38 -18.53 10.42 -6.79
N LYS A 39 -19.17 11.10 -7.75
CA LYS A 39 -18.81 12.47 -8.15
C LYS A 39 -19.01 13.50 -7.03
N ASP A 40 -19.86 13.19 -6.05
CA ASP A 40 -20.10 14.05 -4.87
C ASP A 40 -19.10 13.79 -3.73
N ASN A 41 -18.29 12.72 -3.83
CA ASN A 41 -17.23 12.36 -2.91
C ASN A 41 -15.88 12.30 -3.65
N GLU A 42 -15.62 13.28 -4.53
CA GLU A 42 -14.23 13.56 -4.91
C GLU A 42 -13.49 13.94 -3.64
N ALA A 43 -12.45 13.17 -3.28
CA ALA A 43 -11.56 13.54 -2.19
C ALA A 43 -11.02 14.93 -2.53
N SER A 44 -11.29 15.91 -1.66
CA SER A 44 -10.79 17.26 -1.88
C SER A 44 -9.26 17.23 -1.85
N ASP A 45 -8.61 18.20 -2.49
CA ASP A 45 -7.14 18.33 -2.40
C ASP A 45 -6.67 18.36 -0.93
N GLN A 46 -7.49 18.91 -0.03
CA GLN A 46 -7.27 18.87 1.42
C GLN A 46 -7.36 17.45 2.00
N ASP A 47 -8.32 16.63 1.60
CA ASP A 47 -8.43 15.23 2.08
C ASP A 47 -7.23 14.40 1.60
N ILE A 48 -6.75 14.66 0.38
CA ILE A 48 -5.56 14.03 -0.19
C ILE A 48 -4.32 14.45 0.62
N GLU A 49 -4.13 15.74 0.87
CA GLU A 49 -3.01 16.24 1.69
C GLU A 49 -3.09 15.72 3.13
N LEU A 50 -4.25 15.73 3.78
CA LEU A 50 -4.44 15.21 5.14
C LEU A 50 -4.21 13.70 5.25
N SER A 51 -4.56 12.93 4.22
CA SER A 51 -4.25 11.49 4.18
C SER A 51 -2.73 11.25 4.26
N SER A 52 -1.94 12.08 3.58
CA SER A 52 -0.48 12.00 3.61
C SER A 52 0.14 12.45 4.94
N VAL A 53 -0.54 13.32 5.69
CA VAL A 53 -0.08 13.83 7.00
C VAL A 53 -0.36 12.83 8.12
N ASN A 54 -1.46 12.10 8.05
CA ASN A 54 -1.82 11.11 9.08
C ASN A 54 -1.15 9.75 8.87
N ASP A 55 -0.79 9.38 7.63
CA ASP A 55 -0.05 8.14 7.30
C ASP A 55 1.33 8.06 7.99
N ILE A 56 1.90 9.19 8.43
CA ILE A 56 3.26 9.28 9.00
C ILE A 56 3.29 9.51 10.51
N SER A 57 2.15 9.71 11.17
CA SER A 57 2.15 10.16 12.56
C SER A 57 2.27 9.05 13.61
N TYR A 58 1.91 7.81 13.26
CA TYR A 58 2.00 6.65 14.17
C TYR A 58 2.54 5.36 13.53
N ASP A 59 2.65 5.28 12.19
CA ASP A 59 3.20 4.13 11.47
C ASP A 59 4.71 4.28 11.23
N PHE A 60 5.47 4.43 12.32
CA PHE A 60 6.91 4.22 12.24
C PHE A 60 7.18 2.73 12.36
N LEU A 61 7.93 2.17 11.40
CA LEU A 61 8.41 0.78 11.49
C LEU A 61 9.08 0.60 12.85
N SER A 62 8.69 -0.46 13.57
CA SER A 62 9.40 -0.90 14.76
C SER A 62 10.86 -1.23 14.41
N GLU A 63 11.75 -1.17 15.39
CA GLU A 63 13.16 -1.50 15.19
C GLU A 63 13.35 -2.93 14.63
N GLU A 64 12.44 -3.84 15.00
CA GLU A 64 12.38 -5.21 14.46
C GLU A 64 12.05 -5.23 12.95
N GLU A 65 11.07 -4.44 12.52
CA GLU A 65 10.70 -4.32 11.11
C GLU A 65 11.79 -3.63 10.29
N VAL A 66 12.41 -2.57 10.84
CA VAL A 66 13.55 -1.91 10.19
C VAL A 66 14.69 -2.90 9.96
N ASN A 67 15.05 -3.68 10.98
CA ASN A 67 16.10 -4.69 10.88
C ASN A 67 15.72 -5.82 9.90
N TYR A 68 14.45 -6.20 9.83
CA TYR A 68 13.98 -7.17 8.86
C TYR A 68 14.22 -6.69 7.42
N TYR A 69 13.82 -5.45 7.09
CA TYR A 69 13.98 -4.93 5.73
C TYR A 69 15.43 -4.63 5.35
N LEU A 70 16.27 -4.20 6.30
CA LEU A 70 17.67 -3.87 6.05
C LEU A 70 18.57 -5.11 5.85
N ASN A 71 18.17 -6.27 6.38
CA ASN A 71 18.93 -7.52 6.27
C ASN A 71 18.45 -8.43 5.14
N LEU A 72 17.54 -7.95 4.28
CA LEU A 72 17.17 -8.68 3.07
C LEU A 72 18.35 -8.63 2.09
N GLU A 73 18.85 -9.81 1.69
CA GLU A 73 19.89 -9.91 0.66
C GLU A 73 19.43 -9.24 -0.64
N GLU A 74 20.30 -8.43 -1.23
CA GLU A 74 20.09 -7.85 -2.55
C GLU A 74 20.09 -8.95 -3.63
N LEU A 75 19.14 -8.84 -4.58
CA LEU A 75 19.00 -9.71 -5.75
C LEU A 75 19.67 -9.09 -6.98
#